data_AF-A0A8S4QXE1-F1
#
_entry.id   AF-A0A8S4QXE1-F1
#
_cell.length_a   1.000
_cell.length_b   1.000
_cell.length_c   1.000
_cell.angle_alpha   90.00
_cell.angle_beta   90.00
_cell.angle_gamma   90.00
#
_symmetry.space_group_name_H-M   'P 1'
#
loop_
_entity.id
_entity.type
_entity.pdbx_description
1 polymer ?
#
loop_
_entity_poly.entity_id
_entity_poly.type
_entity_poly.pdbx_seq_one_letter_code
_entity_poly.pdbx_strand_id
1 'polypeptide(L)'
;VKFSFVEKDRFDSNYLIPISYIVQHNQNCFNCFQPRFTIGGQTYTFRENLDGGWIILNRNASGYYRVNYDEETWRLIAKALQDDHTSINELNRAQ
;
A
#
# COMPACT_ATOMS: atom_id res chain seq x y z
N VAL A 1 16.44 -1.39 3.41
CA VAL A 1 15.45 -0.38 3.90
C VAL A 1 15.80 -0.03 5.34
N LYS A 2 15.68 1.24 5.74
CA LYS A 2 16.07 1.72 7.08
C LYS A 2 14.83 1.87 7.96
N PHE A 3 14.74 1.12 9.05
CA PHE A 3 13.61 1.17 10.00
C PHE A 3 14.08 1.64 11.38
N SER A 4 14.24 2.95 11.55
CA SER A 4 14.38 3.54 12.89
C SER A 4 14.01 5.02 12.89
N PHE A 5 13.29 5.43 13.93
CA PHE A 5 13.06 6.84 14.26
C PHE A 5 14.34 7.50 14.78
N VAL A 6 15.27 6.71 15.31
CA VAL A 6 16.57 7.19 15.78
C VAL A 6 17.58 7.04 14.65
N GLU A 7 18.13 8.16 14.20
CA GLU A 7 19.02 8.21 13.04
C GLU A 7 20.25 7.29 13.17
N LYS A 8 20.80 7.19 14.39
CA LYS A 8 21.93 6.31 14.71
C LYS A 8 21.64 4.82 14.56
N ASP A 9 20.36 4.44 14.60
CA ASP A 9 19.90 3.04 14.54
C ASP A 9 19.24 2.71 13.18
N ARG A 10 19.39 3.60 12.18
CA ARG A 10 18.91 3.38 10.80
C ARG A 10 19.88 2.49 10.02
N PHE A 11 19.89 1.20 10.36
CA PHE A 11 20.69 0.21 9.65
C PHE A 11 20.03 -0.20 8.32
N ASP A 12 20.85 -0.49 7.31
CA ASP A 12 20.36 -1.14 6.10
C ASP A 12 19.90 -2.55 6.45
N SER A 13 18.60 -2.68 6.60
CA SER A 13 17.96 -3.92 6.99
C SER A 13 17.47 -4.65 5.75
N ASN A 14 17.75 -5.96 5.71
CA ASN A 14 17.30 -6.90 4.68
C ASN A 14 15.92 -7.48 5.03
N TYR A 15 15.00 -6.65 5.54
CA TYR A 15 13.65 -7.11 5.81
C TYR A 15 12.95 -7.49 4.51
N LEU A 16 12.30 -8.65 4.54
CA LEU A 16 11.36 -9.07 3.54
C LEU A 16 10.01 -8.42 3.87
N ILE A 17 9.55 -7.54 2.99
CA ILE A 17 8.32 -6.77 3.17
C ILE A 17 7.24 -7.42 2.30
N PRO A 18 6.24 -8.08 2.91
CA PRO A 18 5.11 -8.64 2.18
C PRO A 18 4.21 -7.50 1.69
N ILE A 19 3.99 -7.40 0.38
CA ILE A 19 3.16 -6.37 -0.24
C ILE A 19 1.78 -6.94 -0.59
N SER A 20 0.76 -6.35 0.00
CA SER A 20 -0.65 -6.53 -0.34
C SER A 20 -1.22 -5.20 -0.86
N TYR A 21 -2.26 -5.24 -1.68
CA TYR A 21 -2.93 -4.03 -2.17
C TYR A 21 -4.37 -4.31 -2.61
N ILE A 22 -5.14 -3.24 -2.73
CA ILE A 22 -6.48 -3.18 -3.30
C ILE A 22 -6.52 -2.14 -4.42
N VAL A 23 -7.32 -2.37 -5.44
CA VAL A 23 -7.56 -1.41 -6.52
C VAL A 23 -9.05 -1.10 -6.61
N GLN A 24 -9.39 0.13 -7.00
CA GLN A 24 -10.75 0.64 -6.98
C GLN A 24 -11.74 -0.25 -7.73
N HIS A 25 -11.41 -0.65 -8.96
CA HIS A 25 -12.32 -1.39 -9.86
C HIS A 25 -12.15 -2.92 -9.80
N ASN A 26 -11.25 -3.43 -8.96
CA ASN A 26 -11.05 -4.86 -8.78
C ASN A 26 -10.75 -5.16 -7.30
N GLN A 27 -11.83 -5.10 -6.50
CA GLN A 27 -11.80 -5.42 -5.07
C GLN A 27 -11.90 -6.93 -4.79
N ASN A 28 -12.17 -7.75 -5.80
CA ASN A 28 -12.28 -9.19 -5.67
C ASN A 28 -10.88 -9.81 -5.57
N CYS A 29 -10.43 -10.11 -4.35
CA CYS A 29 -9.24 -10.92 -4.12
C CYS A 29 -9.61 -12.34 -3.66
N PHE A 30 -9.17 -13.35 -4.41
CA PHE A 30 -9.07 -14.71 -3.90
C PHE A 30 -7.83 -14.76 -2.99
N ASN A 31 -8.00 -15.01 -1.69
CA ASN A 31 -6.96 -14.96 -0.64
C ASN A 31 -6.44 -13.54 -0.27
N CYS A 32 -7.35 -12.64 0.08
CA CYS A 32 -7.04 -11.26 0.50
C CYS A 32 -6.11 -11.08 1.72
N PHE A 33 -5.80 -12.15 2.44
CA PHE A 33 -4.89 -12.16 3.60
C PHE A 33 -3.45 -12.52 3.24
N GLN A 34 -3.21 -12.91 1.97
CA GLN A 34 -1.88 -13.24 1.50
C GLN A 34 -1.27 -12.04 0.76
N PRO A 35 0.04 -11.81 0.91
CA PRO A 35 0.73 -10.85 0.08
C PRO A 35 0.70 -11.29 -1.38
N ARG A 36 0.60 -10.33 -2.30
CA ARG A 36 0.71 -10.61 -3.73
C ARG A 36 2.15 -10.89 -4.14
N PHE A 37 3.10 -10.25 -3.48
CA PHE A 37 4.53 -10.49 -3.63
C PHE A 37 5.27 -10.00 -2.39
N THR A 38 6.54 -10.39 -2.25
CA THR A 38 7.41 -9.93 -1.16
C THR A 38 8.61 -9.21 -1.76
N ILE A 39 8.92 -8.03 -1.25
CA ILE A 39 10.08 -7.23 -1.67
C ILE A 39 11.18 -7.29 -0.62
N GLY A 40 12.44 -7.21 -1.06
CA GLY A 40 13.60 -7.12 -0.19
C GLY A 40 14.21 -5.72 -0.21
N GLY A 41 15.54 -5.65 -0.07
CA GLY A 41 16.27 -4.38 -0.12
C GLY A 41 16.41 -3.73 -1.51
N GLN A 42 15.93 -4.39 -2.57
CA GLN A 42 16.06 -3.92 -3.96
C GLN A 42 14.74 -3.33 -4.45
N THR A 43 14.83 -2.40 -5.41
CA THR A 43 13.66 -1.87 -6.11
C THR A 43 12.93 -2.99 -6.85
N TYR A 44 11.61 -3.04 -6.70
CA TYR A 44 10.74 -4.00 -7.37
C TYR A 44 9.67 -3.25 -8.17
N THR A 45 9.55 -3.56 -9.45
CA THR A 45 8.55 -2.96 -10.35
C THR A 45 7.53 -4.01 -10.72
N PHE A 46 6.25 -3.70 -10.56
CA PHE A 46 5.14 -4.52 -11.01
C PHE A 46 4.17 -3.69 -11.85
N ARG A 47 3.27 -4.36 -12.57
CA ARG A 47 2.21 -3.74 -13.35
C ARG A 47 0.87 -4.23 -12.85
N GLU A 48 -0.10 -3.33 -12.78
CA GLU A 48 -1.48 -3.62 -12.45
C GLU A 48 -2.37 -2.75 -13.33
N ASN A 49 -3.51 -3.29 -13.76
CA ASN A 49 -4.48 -2.49 -14.50
C ASN A 49 -5.39 -1.76 -13.51
N LEU A 50 -5.24 -0.44 -13.44
CA LEU A 50 -6.03 0.39 -12.53
C LEU A 50 -7.36 0.85 -13.13
N ASP A 51 -7.53 0.75 -14.45
CA ASP A 51 -8.72 1.22 -15.17
C ASP A 51 -9.09 2.68 -14.82
N GLY A 52 -8.08 3.55 -14.65
CA GLY A 52 -8.25 4.95 -14.24
C GLY A 52 -8.57 5.18 -12.76
N GLY A 53 -8.63 4.13 -11.95
CA GLY A 53 -8.87 4.20 -10.51
C GLY A 53 -7.60 4.27 -9.66
N TRP A 54 -7.79 4.35 -8.34
CA TRP A 54 -6.68 4.33 -7.37
C TRP A 54 -6.23 2.91 -7.01
N ILE A 55 -5.00 2.83 -6.48
CA ILE A 55 -4.44 1.66 -5.80
C ILE A 55 -4.05 2.03 -4.37
N ILE A 56 -4.38 1.18 -3.40
CA ILE A 56 -3.94 1.33 -2.00
C ILE A 56 -3.14 0.09 -1.62
N LEU A 57 -1.86 0.28 -1.30
CA LEU A 57 -0.98 -0.75 -0.77
C LEU A 57 -1.18 -0.88 0.75
N ASN A 58 -0.71 -2.01 1.29
CA ASN A 58 -0.88 -2.41 2.68
C ASN A 58 -2.36 -2.61 3.02
N ARG A 59 -3.02 -3.56 2.33
CA ARG A 59 -4.44 -3.86 2.56
C ARG A 59 -4.70 -4.09 4.05
N ASN A 60 -5.69 -3.38 4.58
CA ASN A 60 -6.10 -3.39 5.99
C ASN A 60 -4.97 -3.06 6.99
N ALA A 61 -3.94 -2.32 6.57
CA ALA A 61 -2.77 -2.01 7.39
C ALA A 61 -2.11 -3.25 8.04
N SER A 62 -2.12 -4.38 7.31
CA SER A 62 -1.66 -5.68 7.83
C SER A 62 -0.14 -5.80 7.96
N GLY A 63 0.62 -5.01 7.19
CA GLY A 63 2.08 -4.94 7.25
C GLY A 63 2.60 -3.76 8.04
N TYR A 64 3.76 -3.92 8.68
CA TYR A 64 4.42 -2.86 9.45
C TYR A 64 5.31 -1.99 8.57
N TYR A 65 4.70 -1.19 7.70
CA TYR A 65 5.38 -0.23 6.84
C TYR A 65 4.42 0.90 6.42
N ARG A 66 4.99 2.06 6.09
CA ARG A 66 4.24 3.19 5.51
C ARG A 66 4.34 3.16 4.00
N VAL A 67 3.30 3.66 3.34
CA VAL A 67 3.23 3.79 1.89
C VAL A 67 3.17 5.27 1.53
N ASN A 68 3.91 5.67 0.51
CA ASN A 68 3.79 6.97 -0.12
C ASN A 68 3.47 6.80 -1.60
N TYR A 69 2.53 7.60 -2.10
CA TYR A 69 2.11 7.58 -3.49
C TYR A 69 2.55 8.85 -4.22
N ASP A 70 2.47 8.83 -5.55
CA ASP A 70 2.56 10.04 -6.36
C ASP A 70 1.32 10.95 -6.17
N GLU A 71 1.43 12.17 -6.70
CA GLU A 71 0.39 13.19 -6.58
C GLU A 71 -0.95 12.78 -7.19
N GLU A 72 -0.92 12.08 -8.33
CA GLU A 72 -2.12 11.66 -9.04
C GLU A 72 -2.91 10.64 -8.21
N THR A 73 -2.22 9.63 -7.68
CA THR A 73 -2.80 8.59 -6.83
C THR A 73 -3.34 9.20 -5.54
N TRP A 74 -2.60 10.13 -4.91
CA TRP A 74 -3.10 10.85 -3.73
C TRP A 74 -4.39 11.64 -4.04
N ARG A 75 -4.46 12.31 -5.19
CA ARG A 75 -5.66 13.04 -5.63
C ARG A 75 -6.85 12.11 -5.85
N LEU A 76 -6.64 10.94 -6.44
CA LEU A 76 -7.69 9.94 -6.66
C LEU A 76 -8.22 9.35 -5.33
N ILE A 77 -7.32 9.04 -4.38
CA ILE A 77 -7.69 8.57 -3.04
C ILE A 77 -8.47 9.66 -2.30
N ALA A 78 -7.99 10.91 -2.33
CA ALA A 78 -8.67 12.03 -1.67
C ALA A 78 -10.08 12.24 -2.24
N LYS A 79 -10.24 12.17 -3.57
CA LYS A 79 -11.55 12.24 -4.22
C LYS A 79 -12.47 11.10 -3.77
N ALA A 80 -11.99 9.86 -3.76
CA ALA A 80 -12.79 8.72 -3.32
C ALA A 80 -13.26 8.87 -1.86
N LEU A 81 -12.40 9.38 -0.97
CA LEU A 81 -12.76 9.65 0.42
C LEU A 81 -13.78 10.78 0.59
N GLN A 82 -13.73 11.80 -0.27
CA GLN A 82 -14.69 12.90 -0.28
C GLN A 82 -16.05 12.47 -0.82
N ASP A 83 -16.06 11.69 -1.90
CA ASP A 83 -17.28 11.23 -2.57
C ASP A 83 -18.00 10.14 -1.74
N ASP A 84 -17.26 9.15 -1.24
CA ASP A 84 -17.75 8.10 -0.34
C ASP A 84 -16.60 7.51 0.50
N HIS A 85 -16.47 7.98 1.74
CA HIS A 85 -15.44 7.50 2.65
C HIS A 85 -15.55 6.00 3.00
N THR A 86 -16.71 5.36 2.78
CA THR A 86 -16.91 3.93 3.06
C THR A 86 -16.38 3.03 1.95
N SER A 87 -16.12 3.60 0.76
CA SER A 87 -15.52 2.90 -0.38
C SER A 87 -14.10 2.36 -0.10
N ILE A 88 -13.40 2.94 0.88
CA ILE A 88 -12.09 2.50 1.39
C ILE A 88 -12.28 2.00 2.81
N ASN A 89 -11.80 0.78 3.13
CA ASN A 89 -11.91 0.20 4.46
C ASN A 89 -11.27 1.10 5.55
N GLU A 90 -11.90 1.16 6.72
CA GLU A 90 -11.49 1.97 7.87
C GLU A 90 -10.04 1.75 8.31
N LEU A 91 -9.52 0.53 8.23
CA LEU A 91 -8.13 0.23 8.56
C LEU A 91 -7.16 0.87 7.56
N ASN A 92 -7.54 0.94 6.28
CA ASN A 92 -6.74 1.63 5.28
C ASN A 92 -6.84 3.15 5.38
N ARG A 93 -7.95 3.70 5.90
CA ARG A 93 -8.07 5.15 6.17
C ARG A 93 -7.26 5.60 7.39
N ALA A 94 -7.04 4.70 8.35
CA ALA A 94 -6.33 4.99 9.58
C ALA A 94 -4.80 4.77 9.51
N GLN A 95 -4.29 4.18 8.42
CA GLN A 95 -2.88 3.82 8.27
C GLN A 95 -1.94 5.05 8.19
#